data_AF-A0A1M4ZZU0-F1
#
_entry.id   AF-A0A1M4ZZU0-F1
#
_cell.length_a   1.000
_cell.length_b   1.000
_cell.length_c   1.000
_cell.angle_alpha   90.00
_cell.angle_beta   90.00
_cell.angle_gamma   90.00
#
_symmetry.space_group_name_H-M   'P 1'
#
loop_
_entity.id
_entity.type
_entity.pdbx_description
1 polymer ?
#
loop_
_entity_poly.entity_id
_entity_poly.type
_entity_poly.pdbx_seq_one_letter_code
_entity_poly.pdbx_strand_id
1 'polypeptide(L)'
;MEHKQNKLISLKHELKESAAWTLLLTVFFIFSNYEKGVVTNMLTALPFFVVLYFLLFSIGREKVSEKIQSWINADIKKIVLFPAFLIVLYFAYCFLSGDNPLKGVVSMVPFLVFFPVLVFASRRKNEKKLDWLDFATYTLFLLPVTLINAKPAGHMPVAGNSFDSAYRIVIMLTAVYAFIHVRGLKDAGIFPVFKLRHLWLAIWVWAVFYVSVFIIGYFAGFIQIKGHDSYSFDLIQKICLTFIKAYLHTALFEELFFRGLLQNMLEKRIRQSNAWSAFWKWGLIILLPLSVLAGYTIKGNMQWFPAAVTLAMFLAAWFIEKSGKINPGNYTSLAITGVLFGLVHYHAGSIIYIGFASIAGWAYGYTWIKTKNVFYAALVHALVGISALVFGLELLK
;
A
#
# COMPACT_ATOMS: atom_id res chain seq x y z
N MET A 1 -11.35 2.96 26.71
CA MET A 1 -11.38 1.79 27.63
C MET A 1 -10.83 0.50 27.02
N GLU A 2 -10.11 0.52 25.89
CA GLU A 2 -9.47 -0.66 25.27
C GLU A 2 -7.94 -0.70 25.50
N HIS A 3 -7.43 0.07 26.47
CA HIS A 3 -6.00 0.19 26.76
C HIS A 3 -5.50 -0.74 27.88
N LYS A 4 -6.39 -1.55 28.48
CA LYS A 4 -6.12 -2.42 29.64
C LYS A 4 -6.33 -3.90 29.29
N GLN A 5 -5.63 -4.42 28.28
CA GLN A 5 -5.35 -5.87 28.17
C GLN A 5 -4.27 -6.21 27.14
N ASN A 6 -3.22 -5.38 27.00
CA ASN A 6 -1.99 -5.85 26.36
C ASN A 6 -1.29 -6.80 27.35
N LYS A 7 -1.69 -8.08 27.31
CA LYS A 7 -0.82 -9.19 27.68
C LYS A 7 0.52 -8.88 27.00
N LEU A 8 1.63 -8.79 27.74
CA LEU A 8 2.95 -8.46 27.20
C LEU A 8 3.31 -9.44 26.09
N ILE A 9 2.98 -9.10 24.84
CA ILE A 9 3.33 -9.90 23.68
C ILE A 9 4.86 -9.88 23.61
N SER A 10 5.46 -11.05 23.74
CA SER A 10 6.92 -11.18 23.68
C SER A 10 7.40 -11.14 22.23
N LEU A 11 8.66 -10.73 22.02
CA LEU A 11 9.33 -10.80 20.71
C LEU A 11 9.21 -12.20 20.09
N LYS A 12 9.35 -13.26 20.91
CA LYS A 12 9.21 -14.65 20.44
C LYS A 12 7.82 -14.93 19.87
N HIS A 13 6.76 -14.37 20.46
CA HIS A 13 5.39 -14.53 19.98
C HIS A 13 5.19 -13.85 18.62
N GLU A 14 5.63 -12.60 18.47
CA GLU A 14 5.56 -11.86 17.20
C GLU A 14 6.28 -12.57 16.06
N LEU A 15 7.47 -13.12 16.33
CA LEU A 15 8.24 -13.87 15.34
C LEU A 15 7.55 -15.18 14.96
N LYS A 16 6.94 -15.89 15.92
CA LYS A 16 6.15 -17.11 15.65
C LYS A 16 4.94 -16.82 14.77
N GLU A 17 4.19 -15.76 15.04
CA GLU A 17 3.07 -15.37 14.18
C GLU A 17 3.53 -14.99 12.78
N SER A 18 4.64 -14.26 12.65
CA SER A 18 5.22 -13.91 11.35
C SER A 18 5.64 -15.15 10.57
N ALA A 19 6.24 -16.13 11.26
CA ALA A 19 6.59 -17.42 10.68
C ALA A 19 5.34 -18.20 10.24
N ALA A 20 4.26 -18.19 11.03
CA ALA A 20 3.00 -18.85 10.68
C ALA A 20 2.37 -18.26 9.41
N TRP A 21 2.31 -16.93 9.29
CA TRP A 21 1.83 -16.26 8.07
C TRP A 21 2.71 -16.56 6.86
N THR A 22 4.02 -16.56 7.05
CA THR A 22 4.99 -16.89 5.99
C THR A 22 4.82 -18.33 5.53
N LEU A 23 4.66 -19.27 6.47
CA LEU A 23 4.46 -20.69 6.18
C LEU A 23 3.17 -20.91 5.39
N LEU A 24 2.06 -20.31 5.83
CA LEU A 24 0.77 -20.41 5.14
C LEU A 24 0.89 -19.90 3.70
N LEU A 25 1.52 -18.73 3.51
CA LEU A 25 1.71 -18.16 2.20
C LEU A 25 2.67 -19.00 1.34
N THR A 26 3.68 -19.63 1.95
CA THR A 26 4.64 -20.51 1.28
C THR A 26 3.97 -21.80 0.79
N VAL A 27 3.08 -22.40 1.59
CA VAL A 27 2.28 -23.56 1.15
C VAL A 27 1.44 -23.19 -0.08
N PHE A 28 0.78 -22.02 -0.04
CA PHE A 28 0.00 -21.54 -1.16
C PHE A 28 0.86 -21.25 -2.41
N PHE A 29 2.06 -20.68 -2.21
CA PHE A 29 3.03 -20.42 -3.28
C PHE A 29 3.45 -21.71 -3.99
N ILE A 30 3.78 -22.76 -3.22
CA ILE A 30 4.16 -24.07 -3.76
C ILE A 30 3.00 -24.67 -4.54
N PHE A 31 1.81 -24.73 -3.92
CA PHE A 31 0.63 -25.33 -4.55
C PHE A 31 0.27 -24.63 -5.88
N SER A 32 0.33 -23.29 -5.92
CA SER A 32 -0.04 -22.51 -7.10
C SER A 32 0.98 -22.57 -8.25
N ASN A 33 2.17 -23.11 -7.99
CA ASN A 33 3.27 -23.23 -8.96
C ASN A 33 3.75 -24.67 -9.16
N TYR A 34 3.00 -25.66 -8.63
CA TYR A 34 3.32 -27.08 -8.76
C TYR A 34 2.86 -27.61 -10.13
N GLU A 35 3.49 -27.11 -11.20
CA GLU A 35 3.25 -27.54 -12.57
C GLU A 35 4.53 -28.01 -13.25
N LYS A 36 4.43 -29.01 -14.13
CA LYS A 36 5.58 -29.52 -14.90
C LYS A 36 6.19 -28.38 -15.73
N GLY A 37 7.49 -28.15 -15.58
CA GLY A 37 8.22 -27.07 -16.26
C GLY A 37 8.41 -25.79 -15.43
N VAL A 38 7.68 -25.63 -14.32
CA VAL A 38 7.79 -24.46 -13.42
C VAL A 38 8.59 -24.78 -12.14
N VAL A 39 8.68 -26.06 -11.78
CA VAL A 39 9.28 -26.52 -10.50
C VAL A 39 10.69 -25.97 -10.25
N THR A 40 11.58 -25.96 -11.24
CA THR A 40 12.94 -25.44 -11.06
C THR A 40 12.92 -23.96 -10.68
N ASN A 41 12.14 -23.13 -11.37
CA ASN A 41 12.01 -21.70 -11.07
C ASN A 41 11.34 -21.45 -9.72
N MET A 42 10.35 -22.29 -9.36
CA MET A 42 9.72 -22.27 -8.04
C MET A 42 10.72 -22.58 -6.93
N LEU A 43 11.52 -23.64 -7.07
CA LEU A 43 12.53 -24.04 -6.09
C LEU A 43 13.64 -22.98 -5.94
N THR A 44 14.06 -22.35 -7.04
CA THR A 44 15.00 -21.22 -7.00
C THR A 44 14.43 -20.01 -6.26
N ALA A 45 13.15 -19.69 -6.47
CA ALA A 45 12.49 -18.56 -5.82
C ALA A 45 12.13 -18.81 -4.35
N LEU A 46 11.88 -20.06 -3.97
CA LEU A 46 11.38 -20.45 -2.65
C LEU A 46 12.19 -19.87 -1.46
N PRO A 47 13.53 -19.97 -1.38
CA PRO A 47 14.28 -19.40 -0.26
C PRO A 47 14.15 -17.88 -0.16
N PHE A 48 14.17 -17.18 -1.29
CA PHE A 48 14.00 -15.72 -1.34
C PHE A 48 12.58 -15.32 -0.94
N PHE A 49 11.59 -16.06 -1.42
CA PHE A 49 10.18 -15.88 -1.07
C PHE A 49 9.99 -15.97 0.45
N VAL A 50 10.48 -17.06 1.08
CA VAL A 50 10.38 -17.28 2.52
C VAL A 50 11.04 -16.15 3.29
N VAL A 51 12.27 -15.77 2.94
CA VAL A 51 13.01 -14.71 3.65
C VAL A 51 12.32 -13.36 3.50
N LEU A 52 11.97 -12.95 2.27
CA LEU A 52 11.38 -11.64 2.00
C LEU A 52 10.01 -11.47 2.66
N TYR A 53 9.14 -12.48 2.59
CA TYR A 53 7.83 -12.42 3.24
C TYR A 53 7.92 -12.54 4.76
N PHE A 54 8.86 -13.32 5.29
CA PHE A 54 9.12 -13.33 6.73
C PHE A 54 9.52 -11.95 7.24
N LEU A 55 10.42 -11.27 6.53
CA LEU A 55 10.78 -9.89 6.85
C LEU A 55 9.57 -8.98 6.74
N LEU A 56 8.77 -9.07 5.68
CA LEU A 56 7.60 -8.22 5.46
C LEU A 56 6.57 -8.35 6.59
N PHE A 57 6.36 -9.57 7.09
CA PHE A 57 5.40 -9.85 8.17
C PHE A 57 5.93 -9.59 9.58
N SER A 58 7.24 -9.44 9.75
CA SER A 58 7.88 -9.23 11.05
C SER A 58 8.32 -7.79 11.29
N ILE A 59 8.85 -7.11 10.27
CA ILE A 59 9.60 -5.86 10.41
C ILE A 59 8.80 -4.74 11.07
N GLY A 60 7.52 -4.59 10.72
CA GLY A 60 6.67 -3.54 11.29
C GLY A 60 6.00 -3.88 12.61
N ARG A 61 6.25 -5.07 13.19
CA ARG A 61 5.71 -5.44 14.51
C ARG A 61 6.36 -4.64 15.64
N GLU A 62 5.63 -4.45 16.73
CA GLU A 62 6.01 -3.53 17.80
C GLU A 62 7.32 -3.95 18.48
N LYS A 63 7.43 -5.19 18.97
CA LYS A 63 8.65 -5.67 19.66
C LYS A 63 9.82 -5.86 18.71
N VAL A 64 9.56 -6.30 17.47
CA VAL A 64 10.59 -6.35 16.43
C VAL A 64 11.14 -4.94 16.15
N SER A 65 10.26 -3.96 15.96
CA SER A 65 10.64 -2.56 15.71
C SER A 65 11.43 -1.96 16.87
N GLU A 66 10.98 -2.14 18.12
CA GLU A 66 11.70 -1.72 19.32
C GLU A 66 13.12 -2.32 19.35
N LYS A 67 13.23 -3.64 19.07
CA LYS A 67 14.52 -4.32 19.04
C LYS A 67 15.43 -3.79 17.94
N ILE A 68 14.92 -3.61 16.71
CA ILE A 68 15.69 -3.05 15.59
C ILE A 68 16.16 -1.64 15.93
N GLN A 69 15.27 -0.76 16.40
CA GLN A 69 15.59 0.61 16.76
C GLN A 69 16.65 0.69 17.88
N SER A 70 16.57 -0.20 18.88
CA SER A 70 17.57 -0.29 19.95
C SER A 70 18.92 -0.82 19.45
N TRP A 71 18.93 -1.75 18.50
CA TRP A 71 20.15 -2.31 17.94
C TRP A 71 20.93 -1.29 17.11
N ILE A 72 20.22 -0.55 16.24
CA ILE A 72 20.85 0.44 15.36
C ILE A 72 21.39 1.66 16.13
N ASN A 73 20.86 1.99 17.32
CA ASN A 73 21.33 3.05 18.25
C ASN A 73 22.11 4.24 17.64
N ALA A 74 21.64 4.83 16.54
CA ALA A 74 22.33 5.88 15.78
C ALA A 74 23.76 5.54 15.25
N ASP A 75 24.12 4.27 15.21
CA ASP A 75 25.33 3.76 14.57
C ASP A 75 25.09 3.56 13.07
N ILE A 76 25.69 4.44 12.26
CA ILE A 76 25.58 4.40 10.80
C ILE A 76 25.99 3.04 10.24
N LYS A 77 27.01 2.38 10.83
CA LYS A 77 27.47 1.07 10.36
C LYS A 77 26.38 0.02 10.47
N LYS A 78 25.55 0.08 11.52
CA LYS A 78 24.41 -0.82 11.70
C LYS A 78 23.21 -0.45 10.83
N ILE A 79 22.98 0.85 10.63
CA ILE A 79 21.88 1.36 9.79
C ILE A 79 22.02 0.88 8.34
N VAL A 80 23.24 0.80 7.81
CA VAL A 80 23.48 0.38 6.42
C VAL A 80 23.43 -1.14 6.20
N LEU A 81 23.44 -1.96 7.26
CA LEU A 81 23.45 -3.43 7.12
C LEU A 81 22.15 -3.97 6.52
N PHE A 82 21.00 -3.44 6.96
CA PHE A 82 19.71 -3.89 6.46
C PHE A 82 19.50 -3.59 4.96
N PRO A 83 19.69 -2.35 4.46
CA PRO A 83 19.61 -2.08 3.03
C PRO A 83 20.66 -2.87 2.22
N ALA A 84 21.89 -3.03 2.72
CA ALA A 84 22.90 -3.86 2.06
C ALA A 84 22.43 -5.32 1.92
N PHE A 85 21.86 -5.90 2.98
CA PHE A 85 21.30 -7.25 2.96
C PHE A 85 20.16 -7.40 1.95
N LEU A 86 19.25 -6.42 1.86
CA LEU A 86 18.17 -6.45 0.87
C LEU A 86 18.70 -6.41 -0.57
N ILE A 87 19.73 -5.60 -0.83
CA ILE A 87 20.39 -5.54 -2.14
C ILE A 87 21.03 -6.89 -2.49
N VAL A 88 21.75 -7.50 -1.55
CA VAL A 88 22.36 -8.82 -1.74
C VAL A 88 21.29 -9.88 -2.05
N LEU A 89 20.20 -9.92 -1.28
CA LEU A 89 19.10 -10.84 -1.54
C LEU A 89 18.50 -10.64 -2.94
N TYR A 90 18.23 -9.40 -3.32
CA TYR A 90 17.64 -9.09 -4.61
C TYR A 90 18.57 -9.43 -5.78
N PHE A 91 19.85 -9.06 -5.69
CA PHE A 91 20.84 -9.32 -6.73
C PHE A 91 21.14 -10.81 -6.86
N ALA A 92 21.24 -11.53 -5.74
CA ALA A 92 21.38 -12.98 -5.74
C ALA A 92 20.17 -13.65 -6.40
N TYR A 93 18.95 -13.18 -6.12
CA TYR A 93 17.75 -13.70 -6.77
C TYR A 93 17.74 -13.46 -8.27
N CYS A 94 18.05 -12.24 -8.72
CA CYS A 94 18.15 -11.92 -10.14
C CYS A 94 19.18 -12.82 -10.84
N PHE A 95 20.38 -12.93 -10.27
CA PHE A 95 21.45 -13.75 -10.84
C PHE A 95 21.04 -15.22 -10.98
N LEU A 96 20.47 -15.82 -9.92
CA LEU A 96 20.02 -17.22 -9.95
C LEU A 96 18.81 -17.45 -10.87
N SER A 97 18.06 -16.39 -11.16
CA SER A 97 16.92 -16.39 -12.08
C SER A 97 17.34 -16.23 -13.54
N GLY A 98 18.64 -16.07 -13.83
CA GLY A 98 19.18 -15.85 -15.18
C GLY A 98 19.22 -14.37 -15.61
N ASP A 99 18.88 -13.46 -14.70
CA ASP A 99 18.87 -12.03 -14.94
C ASP A 99 20.20 -11.37 -14.55
N ASN A 100 20.59 -10.29 -15.24
CA ASN A 100 21.78 -9.51 -14.89
C ASN A 100 21.40 -8.31 -14.02
N PRO A 101 21.70 -8.31 -12.69
CA PRO A 101 21.33 -7.22 -11.79
C PRO A 101 22.10 -5.91 -12.03
N LEU A 102 23.18 -5.94 -12.82
CA LEU A 102 24.00 -4.77 -13.15
C LEU A 102 23.59 -4.13 -14.48
N LYS A 103 22.60 -4.67 -15.19
CA LYS A 103 22.18 -4.17 -16.49
C LYS A 103 20.96 -3.25 -16.36
N GLY A 104 21.01 -2.11 -17.05
CA GLY A 104 19.88 -1.18 -17.16
C GLY A 104 19.45 -0.60 -15.81
N VAL A 105 18.14 -0.38 -15.67
CA VAL A 105 17.53 0.22 -14.47
C VAL A 105 17.81 -0.56 -13.19
N VAL A 106 17.95 -1.88 -13.27
CA VAL A 106 18.15 -2.73 -12.09
C VAL A 106 19.44 -2.37 -11.33
N SER A 107 20.44 -1.86 -12.04
CA SER A 107 21.68 -1.34 -11.44
C SER A 107 21.46 -0.12 -10.51
N MET A 108 20.31 0.57 -10.61
CA MET A 108 19.95 1.71 -9.75
C MET A 108 19.25 1.29 -8.46
N VAL A 109 18.89 0.01 -8.30
CA VAL A 109 18.22 -0.48 -7.09
C VAL A 109 19.01 -0.19 -5.81
N PRO A 110 20.35 -0.35 -5.76
CA PRO A 110 21.14 0.06 -4.60
C PRO A 110 20.94 1.53 -4.23
N PHE A 111 20.91 2.43 -5.22
CA PHE A 111 20.66 3.85 -4.98
C PHE A 111 19.27 4.08 -4.37
N LEU A 112 18.23 3.47 -4.94
CA LEU A 112 16.86 3.57 -4.43
C LEU A 112 16.74 3.04 -3.00
N VAL A 113 17.40 1.92 -2.70
CA VAL A 113 17.35 1.27 -1.38
C VAL A 113 18.11 2.07 -0.32
N PHE A 114 19.26 2.65 -0.67
CA PHE A 114 20.06 3.44 0.28
C PHE A 114 19.55 4.87 0.47
N PHE A 115 18.99 5.50 -0.56
CA PHE A 115 18.60 6.92 -0.54
C PHE A 115 17.79 7.33 0.71
N PRO A 116 16.59 6.77 0.97
CA PRO A 116 15.78 7.23 2.09
C PRO A 116 16.42 6.88 3.45
N VAL A 117 17.19 5.78 3.50
CA VAL A 117 17.89 5.33 4.71
C VAL A 117 18.98 6.32 5.10
N LEU A 118 19.82 6.73 4.14
CA LEU A 118 20.94 7.64 4.39
C LEU A 118 20.47 9.06 4.70
N VAL A 119 19.43 9.54 3.99
CA VAL A 119 18.82 10.85 4.28
C VAL A 119 18.35 10.91 5.74
N PHE A 120 17.60 9.89 6.20
CA PHE A 120 17.13 9.87 7.59
C PHE A 120 18.22 9.57 8.62
N ALA A 121 19.22 8.77 8.26
CA ALA A 121 20.37 8.52 9.14
C ALA A 121 21.14 9.82 9.45
N SER A 122 21.27 10.72 8.46
CA SER A 122 21.96 11.99 8.63
C SER A 122 21.30 12.96 9.62
N ARG A 123 19.97 12.86 9.84
CA ARG A 123 19.19 13.78 10.69
C ARG A 123 18.74 13.21 12.03
N ARG A 124 19.02 11.94 12.32
CA ARG A 124 18.41 11.24 13.46
C ARG A 124 18.70 11.87 14.83
N LYS A 125 19.80 12.61 14.97
CA LYS A 125 20.16 13.26 16.25
C LYS A 125 19.28 14.45 16.62
N ASN A 126 18.60 15.10 15.67
CA ASN A 126 18.08 16.45 15.92
C ASN A 126 16.55 16.61 15.96
N GLU A 127 15.70 15.73 15.38
CA GLU A 127 14.28 16.10 15.25
C GLU A 127 13.26 14.96 15.44
N LYS A 128 12.45 15.08 16.49
CA LYS A 128 11.25 14.24 16.74
C LYS A 128 10.02 14.68 15.92
N LYS A 129 10.03 15.89 15.35
CA LYS A 129 8.91 16.45 14.57
C LYS A 129 9.03 16.07 13.11
N LEU A 130 7.91 15.89 12.41
CA LEU A 130 7.90 15.67 10.96
C LEU A 130 8.03 17.01 10.25
N ASP A 131 8.76 17.05 9.15
CA ASP A 131 8.94 18.26 8.35
C ASP A 131 8.88 17.99 6.84
N TRP A 132 9.22 19.00 6.03
CA TRP A 132 9.13 18.90 4.57
C TRP A 132 10.17 17.95 3.95
N LEU A 133 11.28 17.68 4.63
CA LEU A 133 12.24 16.69 4.14
C LEU A 133 11.64 15.29 4.18
N ASP A 134 10.80 14.98 5.17
CA ASP A 134 10.07 13.71 5.22
C ASP A 134 9.20 13.50 3.95
N PHE A 135 8.44 14.53 3.58
CA PHE A 135 7.60 14.50 2.37
C PHE A 135 8.42 14.50 1.07
N ALA A 136 9.52 15.26 1.02
CA ALA A 136 10.44 15.25 -0.12
C ALA A 136 11.09 13.88 -0.30
N THR A 137 11.58 13.27 0.80
CA THR A 137 12.18 11.93 0.78
C THR A 137 11.16 10.89 0.33
N TYR A 138 9.92 10.97 0.84
CA TYR A 138 8.83 10.11 0.39
C TYR A 138 8.58 10.24 -1.11
N THR A 139 8.46 11.47 -1.60
CA THR A 139 8.15 11.75 -3.01
C THR A 139 9.28 11.30 -3.94
N LEU A 140 10.53 11.64 -3.59
CA LEU A 140 11.72 11.25 -4.34
C LEU A 140 12.02 9.76 -4.28
N PHE A 141 11.53 9.06 -3.25
CA PHE A 141 11.63 7.61 -3.17
C PHE A 141 10.51 6.91 -3.96
N LEU A 142 9.26 7.38 -3.84
CA LEU A 142 8.11 6.76 -4.49
C LEU A 142 8.07 7.01 -6.00
N LEU A 143 8.34 8.22 -6.47
CA LEU A 143 8.22 8.56 -7.90
C LEU A 143 9.10 7.69 -8.80
N PRO A 144 10.40 7.48 -8.52
CA PRO A 144 11.21 6.59 -9.35
C PRO A 144 10.71 5.14 -9.32
N VAL A 145 10.21 4.67 -8.18
CA VAL A 145 9.70 3.31 -8.03
C VAL A 145 8.45 3.08 -8.90
N THR A 146 7.58 4.07 -9.03
CA THR A 146 6.35 3.95 -9.83
C THR A 146 6.52 4.30 -11.29
N LEU A 147 7.43 5.22 -11.62
CA LEU A 147 7.67 5.66 -13.00
C LEU A 147 8.65 4.78 -13.76
N ILE A 148 9.59 4.14 -13.06
CA ILE A 148 10.62 3.36 -13.71
C ILE A 148 10.21 1.89 -13.74
N ASN A 149 9.95 1.39 -14.95
CA ASN A 149 9.78 -0.04 -15.19
C ASN A 149 11.13 -0.76 -15.06
N ALA A 150 11.50 -1.13 -13.83
CA ALA A 150 12.66 -1.97 -13.58
C ALA A 150 12.46 -3.35 -14.24
N LYS A 151 13.07 -3.53 -15.40
CA LYS A 151 13.16 -4.82 -16.08
C LYS A 151 14.60 -5.35 -15.93
N PRO A 152 14.78 -6.59 -15.45
CA PRO A 152 13.75 -7.52 -14.97
C PRO A 152 13.18 -7.13 -13.60
N ALA A 153 11.87 -7.34 -13.42
CA ALA A 153 11.18 -7.00 -12.17
C ALA A 153 11.49 -8.00 -11.04
N GLY A 154 12.07 -9.17 -11.37
CA GLY A 154 12.31 -10.26 -10.44
C GLY A 154 11.01 -10.92 -9.96
N HIS A 155 10.12 -11.31 -10.89
CA HIS A 155 8.89 -12.02 -10.55
C HIS A 155 9.20 -13.32 -9.82
N MET A 156 8.50 -13.59 -8.71
CA MET A 156 8.66 -14.82 -7.94
C MET A 156 7.45 -15.75 -8.12
N PRO A 157 7.60 -16.92 -8.76
CA PRO A 157 8.75 -17.36 -9.58
C PRO A 157 8.80 -16.67 -10.96
N VAL A 158 9.92 -16.81 -11.67
CA VAL A 158 10.17 -16.17 -12.98
C VAL A 158 9.19 -16.67 -14.05
N ALA A 159 8.88 -17.96 -14.03
CA ALA A 159 7.86 -18.59 -14.86
C ALA A 159 6.81 -19.23 -13.95
N GLY A 160 5.53 -19.21 -14.36
CA GLY A 160 4.40 -19.74 -13.59
C GLY A 160 3.48 -18.64 -13.05
N ASN A 161 2.78 -18.95 -11.96
CA ASN A 161 1.89 -18.02 -11.28
C ASN A 161 2.69 -17.11 -10.34
N SER A 162 3.21 -16.01 -10.90
CA SER A 162 3.83 -14.93 -10.13
C SER A 162 2.84 -14.34 -9.11
N PHE A 163 3.30 -14.22 -7.86
CA PHE A 163 2.57 -13.60 -6.75
C PHE A 163 2.89 -12.13 -6.58
N ASP A 164 4.19 -11.84 -6.62
CA ASP A 164 4.76 -10.51 -6.52
C ASP A 164 6.16 -10.54 -7.15
N SER A 165 6.89 -9.43 -7.05
CA SER A 165 8.28 -9.34 -7.49
C SER A 165 9.22 -9.04 -6.31
N ALA A 166 10.41 -9.63 -6.34
CA ALA A 166 11.43 -9.42 -5.32
C ALA A 166 11.81 -7.94 -5.20
N TYR A 167 11.84 -7.23 -6.32
CA TYR A 167 12.04 -5.77 -6.35
C TYR A 167 10.99 -5.05 -5.51
N ARG A 168 9.69 -5.34 -5.70
CA ARG A 168 8.61 -4.66 -5.00
C ARG A 168 8.69 -4.87 -3.49
N ILE A 169 8.89 -6.12 -3.06
CA ILE A 169 9.00 -6.45 -1.63
C ILE A 169 10.22 -5.75 -1.01
N VAL A 170 11.36 -5.73 -1.72
CA VAL A 170 12.57 -5.01 -1.27
C VAL A 170 12.29 -3.52 -1.09
N ILE A 171 11.60 -2.88 -2.03
CA ILE A 171 11.21 -1.48 -1.91
C ILE A 171 10.27 -1.25 -0.72
N MET A 172 9.29 -2.13 -0.49
CA MET A 172 8.41 -2.04 0.67
C MET A 172 9.18 -2.18 1.99
N LEU A 173 10.10 -3.16 2.07
CA LEU A 173 10.97 -3.36 3.23
C LEU A 173 11.88 -2.16 3.47
N THR A 174 12.44 -1.57 2.41
CA THR A 174 13.19 -0.31 2.49
C THR A 174 12.33 0.82 3.03
N ALA A 175 11.10 0.98 2.53
CA ALA A 175 10.18 2.03 2.98
C ALA A 175 9.88 1.88 4.47
N VAL A 176 9.53 0.67 4.90
CA VAL A 176 9.28 0.37 6.31
C VAL A 176 10.54 0.63 7.14
N TYR A 177 11.70 0.15 6.71
CA TYR A 177 12.94 0.33 7.47
C TYR A 177 13.35 1.80 7.60
N ALA A 178 13.37 2.53 6.50
CA ALA A 178 13.76 3.92 6.45
C ALA A 178 12.81 4.80 7.27
N PHE A 179 11.50 4.72 7.01
CA PHE A 179 10.52 5.60 7.65
C PHE A 179 10.20 5.17 9.10
N ILE A 180 10.06 3.88 9.39
CA ILE A 180 9.63 3.41 10.72
C ILE A 180 10.83 3.25 11.66
N HIS A 181 11.93 2.62 11.23
CA HIS A 181 13.03 2.30 12.14
C HIS A 181 14.11 3.37 12.18
N VAL A 182 14.55 3.87 11.04
CA VAL A 182 15.62 4.88 10.99
C VAL A 182 15.06 6.25 11.37
N ARG A 183 13.96 6.65 10.73
CA ARG A 183 13.31 7.95 10.97
C ARG A 183 12.44 7.98 12.22
N GLY A 184 11.84 6.86 12.61
CA GLY A 184 11.01 6.77 13.81
C GLY A 184 9.53 7.15 13.59
N LEU A 185 9.01 7.03 12.37
CA LEU A 185 7.59 7.22 12.10
C LEU A 185 6.77 6.12 12.78
N LYS A 186 6.02 6.51 13.81
CA LYS A 186 5.12 5.59 14.54
C LYS A 186 3.83 5.29 13.76
N ASP A 187 3.12 4.26 14.17
CA ASP A 187 1.72 3.99 13.78
C ASP A 187 1.46 3.78 12.28
N ALA A 188 2.48 3.38 11.51
CA ALA A 188 2.29 3.08 10.08
C ALA A 188 1.42 1.83 9.84
N GLY A 189 1.34 0.91 10.81
CA GLY A 189 0.40 -0.21 10.79
C GLY A 189 0.77 -1.36 9.84
N ILE A 190 2.06 -1.57 9.56
CA ILE A 190 2.56 -2.59 8.63
C ILE A 190 2.87 -3.89 9.39
N PHE A 191 1.83 -4.62 9.77
CA PHE A 191 1.98 -5.95 10.36
C PHE A 191 0.70 -6.77 10.18
N PRO A 192 0.78 -8.07 9.85
CA PRO A 192 -0.39 -8.92 9.73
C PRO A 192 -0.91 -9.26 11.13
N VAL A 193 -2.10 -8.75 11.47
CA VAL A 193 -2.82 -9.09 12.71
C VAL A 193 -4.25 -9.42 12.36
N PHE A 194 -4.71 -10.58 12.80
CA PHE A 194 -6.10 -10.99 12.64
C PHE A 194 -6.94 -10.49 13.82
N LYS A 195 -7.96 -9.70 13.52
CA LYS A 195 -8.97 -9.20 14.46
C LYS A 195 -10.32 -9.23 13.76
N LEU A 196 -11.23 -10.05 14.25
CA LEU A 196 -12.54 -10.24 13.63
C LEU A 196 -13.33 -8.93 13.47
N ARG A 197 -13.24 -8.02 14.46
CA ARG A 197 -13.84 -6.70 14.39
C ARG A 197 -13.29 -5.85 13.24
N HIS A 198 -11.98 -5.93 12.98
CA HIS A 198 -11.35 -5.20 11.89
C HIS A 198 -11.72 -5.82 10.53
N LEU A 199 -11.82 -7.15 10.47
CA LEU A 199 -12.30 -7.85 9.28
C LEU A 199 -13.73 -7.43 8.91
N TRP A 200 -14.64 -7.44 9.89
CA TRP A 200 -16.01 -6.99 9.66
C TRP A 200 -16.09 -5.55 9.21
N LEU A 201 -15.29 -4.66 9.81
CA LEU A 201 -15.21 -3.28 9.37
C LEU A 201 -14.75 -3.18 7.90
N ALA A 202 -13.71 -3.92 7.51
CA ALA A 202 -13.21 -3.92 6.13
C ALA A 202 -14.28 -4.41 5.15
N ILE A 203 -14.95 -5.52 5.46
CA ILE A 203 -16.05 -6.07 4.65
C ILE A 203 -17.20 -5.06 4.53
N TRP A 204 -17.60 -4.45 5.64
CA TRP A 204 -18.67 -3.45 5.65
C TRP A 204 -18.32 -2.23 4.81
N VAL A 205 -17.11 -1.69 4.95
CA VAL A 205 -16.65 -0.53 4.18
C VAL A 205 -16.58 -0.87 2.68
N TRP A 206 -16.08 -2.05 2.33
CA TRP A 206 -16.10 -2.54 0.95
C TRP A 206 -17.53 -2.63 0.41
N ALA A 207 -18.46 -3.23 1.16
CA ALA A 207 -19.85 -3.38 0.72
C ALA A 207 -20.53 -2.03 0.49
N VAL A 208 -20.40 -1.07 1.41
CA VAL A 208 -20.95 0.28 1.27
C VAL A 208 -20.36 1.00 0.06
N PHE A 209 -19.04 0.93 -0.11
CA PHE A 209 -18.37 1.51 -1.29
C PHE A 209 -18.92 0.89 -2.58
N TYR A 210 -18.98 -0.44 -2.63
CA TYR A 210 -19.35 -1.16 -3.84
C TYR A 210 -20.81 -0.92 -4.23
N VAL A 211 -21.74 -0.92 -3.26
CA VAL A 211 -23.14 -0.54 -3.50
C VAL A 211 -23.23 0.88 -4.06
N SER A 212 -22.42 1.81 -3.56
CA SER A 212 -22.38 3.19 -4.07
C SER A 212 -21.88 3.25 -5.52
N VAL A 213 -20.82 2.51 -5.84
CA VAL A 213 -20.31 2.39 -7.22
C VAL A 213 -21.34 1.73 -8.13
N PHE A 214 -22.04 0.69 -7.66
CA PHE A 214 -23.06 0.00 -8.42
C PHE A 214 -24.21 0.94 -8.76
N ILE A 215 -24.74 1.68 -7.77
CA ILE A 215 -25.83 2.65 -7.98
C ILE A 215 -25.39 3.72 -8.99
N ILE A 216 -24.27 4.41 -8.73
CA ILE A 216 -23.81 5.53 -9.57
C ILE A 216 -23.41 5.02 -10.96
N GLY A 217 -22.65 3.92 -11.03
CA GLY A 217 -22.14 3.34 -12.26
C GLY A 217 -23.23 2.75 -13.14
N TYR A 218 -24.29 2.15 -12.56
CA TYR A 218 -25.43 1.65 -13.31
C TYR A 218 -26.22 2.81 -13.94
N PHE A 219 -26.57 3.85 -13.17
CA PHE A 219 -27.28 5.02 -13.71
C PHE A 219 -26.46 5.83 -14.70
N ALA A 220 -25.13 5.84 -14.57
CA ALA A 220 -24.21 6.47 -15.53
C ALA A 220 -23.93 5.61 -16.78
N GLY A 221 -24.48 4.39 -16.86
CA GLY A 221 -24.21 3.45 -17.96
C GLY A 221 -22.77 2.93 -18.02
N PHE A 222 -22.03 3.01 -16.90
CA PHE A 222 -20.63 2.57 -16.78
C PHE A 222 -20.49 1.06 -16.49
N ILE A 223 -21.53 0.45 -15.91
CA ILE A 223 -21.54 -0.95 -15.50
C ILE A 223 -22.47 -1.75 -16.40
N GLN A 224 -21.94 -2.81 -17.03
CA GLN A 224 -22.74 -3.82 -17.73
C GLN A 224 -22.66 -5.15 -16.98
N ILE A 225 -23.83 -5.75 -16.74
CA ILE A 225 -23.93 -7.09 -16.13
C ILE A 225 -23.84 -8.12 -17.25
N LYS A 226 -22.70 -8.82 -17.34
CA LYS A 226 -22.56 -9.98 -18.23
C LYS A 226 -22.96 -11.27 -17.51
N GLY A 227 -22.72 -11.34 -16.21
CA GLY A 227 -22.91 -12.55 -15.42
C GLY A 227 -21.83 -13.60 -15.68
N HIS A 228 -21.88 -14.69 -14.90
CA HIS A 228 -21.09 -15.89 -15.15
C HIS A 228 -22.06 -17.01 -15.55
N ASP A 229 -21.72 -17.77 -16.59
CA ASP A 229 -22.59 -18.86 -17.10
C ASP A 229 -22.84 -19.95 -16.05
N SER A 230 -21.86 -20.21 -15.17
CA SER A 230 -22.00 -21.05 -13.98
C SER A 230 -20.88 -20.79 -12.98
N TYR A 231 -21.14 -21.02 -11.68
CA TYR A 231 -20.10 -21.00 -10.64
C TYR A 231 -19.30 -22.31 -10.68
N SER A 232 -18.33 -22.39 -11.58
CA SER A 232 -17.41 -23.52 -11.68
C SER A 232 -16.29 -23.45 -10.64
N PHE A 233 -15.68 -24.60 -10.33
CA PHE A 233 -14.47 -24.66 -9.49
C PHE A 233 -13.32 -23.79 -10.06
N ASP A 234 -13.19 -23.76 -11.38
CA ASP A 234 -12.22 -22.92 -12.10
C ASP A 234 -12.41 -21.42 -11.81
N LEU A 235 -13.67 -20.94 -11.82
CA LEU A 235 -13.97 -19.55 -11.50
C LEU A 235 -13.57 -19.20 -10.06
N ILE A 236 -13.87 -20.08 -9.09
CA ILE A 236 -13.50 -19.88 -7.68
C ILE A 236 -11.98 -19.82 -7.54
N GLN A 237 -11.26 -20.75 -8.18
CA GLN A 237 -9.81 -20.77 -8.18
C GLN A 237 -9.24 -19.47 -8.79
N LYS A 238 -9.78 -19.01 -9.92
CA LYS A 238 -9.40 -17.76 -10.58
C LYS A 238 -9.64 -16.55 -9.69
N ILE A 239 -10.79 -16.47 -9.00
CA ILE A 239 -11.09 -15.39 -8.05
C ILE A 239 -10.08 -15.39 -6.90
N CYS A 240 -9.82 -16.55 -6.28
CA CYS A 240 -8.87 -16.68 -5.19
C CYS A 240 -7.45 -16.28 -5.59
N LEU A 241 -6.97 -16.75 -6.75
CA LEU A 241 -5.63 -16.38 -7.25
C LEU A 241 -5.55 -14.90 -7.60
N THR A 242 -6.58 -14.34 -8.25
CA THR A 242 -6.64 -12.92 -8.60
C THR A 242 -6.68 -12.06 -7.33
N PHE A 243 -7.44 -12.47 -6.32
CA PHE A 243 -7.49 -11.81 -5.02
C PHE A 243 -6.11 -11.75 -4.36
N ILE A 244 -5.44 -12.89 -4.22
CA ILE A 244 -4.15 -12.95 -3.53
C ILE A 244 -3.08 -12.15 -4.29
N LYS A 245 -3.06 -12.24 -5.62
CA LYS A 245 -2.19 -11.43 -6.47
C LYS A 245 -2.49 -9.94 -6.29
N ALA A 246 -3.75 -9.52 -6.41
CA ALA A 246 -4.15 -8.12 -6.22
C ALA A 246 -3.80 -7.60 -4.81
N TYR A 247 -4.00 -8.43 -3.79
CA TYR A 247 -3.74 -8.11 -2.39
C TYR A 247 -2.25 -7.91 -2.11
N LEU A 248 -1.40 -8.86 -2.48
CA LEU A 248 0.03 -8.81 -2.19
C LEU A 248 0.78 -7.87 -3.13
N HIS A 249 0.52 -7.95 -4.43
CA HIS A 249 1.25 -7.19 -5.44
C HIS A 249 0.87 -5.71 -5.41
N THR A 250 -0.41 -5.39 -5.57
CA THR A 250 -0.85 -4.01 -5.81
C THR A 250 -1.30 -3.34 -4.53
N ALA A 251 -2.31 -3.92 -3.86
CA ALA A 251 -2.98 -3.26 -2.76
C ALA A 251 -2.07 -3.04 -1.55
N LEU A 252 -1.29 -4.05 -1.13
CA LEU A 252 -0.41 -3.91 0.03
C LEU A 252 0.69 -2.88 -0.22
N PHE A 253 1.25 -2.85 -1.42
CA PHE A 253 2.24 -1.84 -1.82
C PHE A 253 1.64 -0.44 -1.80
N GLU A 254 0.52 -0.21 -2.49
CA GLU A 254 -0.09 1.11 -2.58
C GLU A 254 -0.58 1.60 -1.21
N GLU A 255 -1.23 0.76 -0.42
CA GLU A 255 -1.74 1.15 0.89
C GLU A 255 -0.61 1.39 1.92
N LEU A 256 0.56 0.76 1.77
CA LEU A 256 1.75 1.11 2.54
C LEU A 256 2.14 2.58 2.27
N PHE A 257 2.28 2.95 0.99
CA PHE A 257 2.71 4.29 0.62
C PHE A 257 1.65 5.35 0.88
N PHE A 258 0.38 5.08 0.55
CA PHE A 258 -0.70 6.06 0.72
C PHE A 258 -1.18 6.16 2.16
N ARG A 259 -1.34 5.06 2.90
CA ARG A 259 -1.90 5.08 4.26
C ARG A 259 -0.84 5.02 5.33
N GLY A 260 0.01 3.99 5.26
CA GLY A 260 1.05 3.76 6.25
C GLY A 260 2.03 4.93 6.36
N LEU A 261 2.37 5.53 5.21
CA LEU A 261 3.31 6.65 5.11
C LEU A 261 2.60 7.99 4.89
N LEU A 262 2.06 8.28 3.69
CA LEU A 262 1.62 9.64 3.34
C LEU A 262 0.50 10.17 4.23
N GLN A 263 -0.60 9.43 4.38
CA GLN A 263 -1.74 9.85 5.21
C GLN A 263 -1.33 9.99 6.68
N ASN A 264 -0.54 9.04 7.19
CA ASN A 264 0.02 9.08 8.54
C ASN A 264 0.91 10.32 8.78
N MET A 265 1.81 10.62 7.85
CA MET A 265 2.67 11.80 7.92
C MET A 265 1.85 13.10 7.86
N LEU A 266 0.84 13.17 6.97
CA LEU A 266 -0.06 14.32 6.88
C LEU A 266 -0.86 14.51 8.17
N GLU A 267 -1.50 13.46 8.70
CA GLU A 267 -2.25 13.49 9.97
C GLU A 267 -1.37 14.07 11.09
N LYS A 268 -0.14 13.56 11.22
CA LYS A 268 0.81 13.99 12.24
C LYS A 268 1.30 15.41 12.02
N ARG A 269 1.59 15.81 10.78
CA ARG A 269 2.07 17.16 10.46
C ARG A 269 0.99 18.21 10.70
N ILE A 270 -0.25 17.95 10.29
CA ILE A 270 -1.40 18.82 10.54
C ILE A 270 -1.54 19.05 12.05
N ARG A 271 -1.55 17.97 12.83
CA ARG A 271 -1.63 18.03 14.29
C ARG A 271 -0.45 18.75 14.93
N GLN A 272 0.78 18.54 14.44
CA GLN A 272 1.98 19.22 14.95
C GLN A 272 1.96 20.73 14.70
N SER A 273 1.42 21.16 13.56
CA SER A 273 1.33 22.59 13.19
C SER A 273 0.15 23.33 13.83
N ASN A 274 -0.87 22.58 14.30
CA ASN A 274 -2.16 23.12 14.72
C ASN A 274 -2.85 24.01 13.65
N ALA A 275 -2.48 23.85 12.38
CA ALA A 275 -2.93 24.67 11.26
C ALA A 275 -3.89 23.91 10.33
N TRP A 276 -4.84 23.18 10.92
CA TRP A 276 -5.78 22.33 10.18
C TRP A 276 -6.49 23.04 9.02
N SER A 277 -7.02 24.24 9.28
CA SER A 277 -7.72 25.04 8.27
C SER A 277 -6.82 25.40 7.07
N ALA A 278 -5.52 25.62 7.30
CA ALA A 278 -4.57 25.91 6.24
C ALA A 278 -4.35 24.68 5.36
N PHE A 279 -4.16 23.50 5.94
CA PHE A 279 -4.01 22.25 5.17
C PHE A 279 -5.27 21.90 4.38
N TRP A 280 -6.44 22.11 4.97
CA TRP A 280 -7.70 21.94 4.27
C TRP A 280 -7.81 22.89 3.07
N LYS A 281 -7.56 24.18 3.28
CA LYS A 281 -7.67 25.22 2.25
C LYS A 281 -6.67 24.99 1.12
N TRP A 282 -5.39 24.79 1.44
CA TRP A 282 -4.35 24.57 0.43
C TRP A 282 -4.50 23.22 -0.27
N GLY A 283 -4.91 22.17 0.45
CA GLY A 283 -5.25 20.89 -0.15
C GLY A 283 -6.33 21.05 -1.22
N LEU A 284 -7.40 21.79 -0.92
CA LEU A 284 -8.48 22.04 -1.86
C LEU A 284 -8.01 22.92 -3.04
N ILE A 285 -7.29 24.01 -2.77
CA ILE A 285 -6.77 24.93 -3.79
C ILE A 285 -5.84 24.22 -4.78
N ILE A 286 -5.07 23.23 -4.34
CA ILE A 286 -4.14 22.50 -5.21
C ILE A 286 -4.85 21.36 -5.93
N LEU A 287 -5.62 20.55 -5.21
CA LEU A 287 -6.17 19.31 -5.76
C LEU A 287 -7.42 19.53 -6.61
N LEU A 288 -8.23 20.56 -6.34
CA LEU A 288 -9.42 20.83 -7.15
C LEU A 288 -9.05 21.21 -8.60
N PRO A 289 -8.11 22.14 -8.87
CA PRO A 289 -7.65 22.40 -10.24
C PRO A 289 -7.03 21.19 -10.92
N LEU A 290 -6.26 20.36 -10.18
CA LEU A 290 -5.69 19.13 -10.75
C LEU A 290 -6.79 18.12 -11.13
N SER A 291 -7.84 17.98 -10.32
CA SER A 291 -8.99 17.13 -10.64
C SER A 291 -9.82 17.68 -11.80
N VAL A 292 -9.95 19.00 -11.94
CA VAL A 292 -10.54 19.63 -13.14
C VAL A 292 -9.67 19.28 -14.35
N LEU A 293 -8.37 19.54 -14.28
CA LEU A 293 -7.43 19.25 -15.38
C LEU A 293 -7.54 17.78 -15.81
N ALA A 294 -7.48 16.84 -14.86
CA ALA A 294 -7.58 15.41 -15.11
C ALA A 294 -8.90 15.03 -15.82
N GLY A 295 -10.02 15.66 -15.45
CA GLY A 295 -11.31 15.43 -16.09
C GLY A 295 -11.40 15.97 -17.52
N TYR A 296 -10.82 17.15 -17.79
CA TYR A 296 -10.90 17.81 -19.10
C TYR A 296 -9.84 17.34 -20.10
N THR A 297 -8.76 16.68 -19.65
CA THR A 297 -7.72 16.15 -20.56
C THR A 297 -8.00 14.73 -21.05
N ILE A 298 -9.01 14.04 -20.51
CA ILE A 298 -9.45 12.72 -20.96
C ILE A 298 -10.71 12.87 -21.81
N LYS A 299 -10.81 12.09 -22.89
CA LYS A 299 -12.03 12.02 -23.70
C LYS A 299 -13.12 11.27 -22.94
N GLY A 300 -14.32 11.85 -22.85
CA GLY A 300 -15.47 11.19 -22.23
C GLY A 300 -16.50 12.19 -21.74
N ASN A 301 -17.65 11.66 -21.30
CA ASN A 301 -18.68 12.44 -20.64
C ASN A 301 -18.33 12.65 -19.15
N MET A 302 -18.99 13.60 -18.50
CA MET A 302 -18.82 13.91 -17.06
C MET A 302 -17.41 14.36 -16.65
N GLN A 303 -16.76 15.21 -17.46
CA GLN A 303 -15.45 15.83 -17.16
C GLN A 303 -15.39 16.53 -15.78
N TRP A 304 -16.54 16.98 -15.28
CA TRP A 304 -16.68 17.60 -13.96
C TRP A 304 -16.60 16.60 -12.78
N PHE A 305 -16.73 15.29 -13.03
CA PHE A 305 -16.92 14.29 -11.98
C PHE A 305 -15.75 14.19 -10.99
N PRO A 306 -14.46 14.12 -11.40
CA PRO A 306 -13.34 14.11 -10.45
C PRO A 306 -13.28 15.37 -9.57
N ALA A 307 -13.61 16.53 -10.14
CA ALA A 307 -13.65 17.79 -9.42
C ALA A 307 -14.79 17.85 -8.39
N ALA A 308 -15.98 17.36 -8.77
CA ALA A 308 -17.12 17.25 -7.87
C ALA A 308 -16.84 16.30 -6.69
N VAL A 309 -16.23 15.14 -6.96
CA VAL A 309 -15.79 14.19 -5.92
C VAL A 309 -14.78 14.85 -4.98
N THR A 310 -13.80 15.58 -5.55
CA THR A 310 -12.80 16.31 -4.76
C THR A 310 -13.46 17.31 -3.82
N LEU A 311 -14.35 18.15 -4.33
CA LEU A 311 -15.08 19.12 -3.52
C LEU A 311 -15.91 18.44 -2.42
N ALA A 312 -16.64 17.37 -2.77
CA ALA A 312 -17.46 16.61 -1.82
C ALA A 312 -16.62 16.02 -0.68
N MET A 313 -15.47 15.43 -0.98
CA MET A 313 -14.57 14.85 0.02
C MET A 313 -14.00 15.91 0.97
N PHE A 314 -13.58 17.07 0.45
CA PHE A 314 -13.11 18.17 1.27
C PHE A 314 -14.22 18.77 2.13
N LEU A 315 -15.42 18.95 1.60
CA LEU A 315 -16.58 19.39 2.39
C LEU A 315 -16.91 18.41 3.50
N ALA A 316 -16.95 17.10 3.20
CA ALA A 316 -17.16 16.06 4.20
C ALA A 316 -16.11 16.12 5.31
N ALA A 317 -14.82 16.23 4.95
CA ALA A 317 -13.75 16.38 5.93
C ALA A 317 -13.93 17.63 6.80
N TRP A 318 -14.31 18.76 6.20
CA TRP A 318 -14.57 20.00 6.92
C TRP A 318 -15.71 19.87 7.92
N PHE A 319 -16.87 19.33 7.51
CA PHE A 319 -18.01 19.17 8.40
C PHE A 319 -17.70 18.22 9.56
N ILE A 320 -17.01 17.11 9.29
CA ILE A 320 -16.64 16.12 10.30
C ILE A 320 -15.68 16.75 11.33
N GLU A 321 -14.64 17.46 10.88
CA GLU A 321 -13.61 18.00 11.78
C GLU A 321 -14.05 19.29 12.47
N LYS A 322 -14.86 20.13 11.82
CA LYS A 322 -15.43 21.34 12.44
C LYS A 322 -16.37 21.01 13.61
N SER A 323 -16.98 19.82 13.62
CA SER A 323 -17.83 19.38 14.74
C SER A 323 -17.09 19.30 16.08
N GLY A 324 -15.76 19.31 16.09
CA GLY A 324 -14.92 19.26 17.29
C GLY A 324 -14.89 17.90 18.00
N LYS A 325 -15.68 16.92 17.54
CA LYS A 325 -15.78 15.59 18.16
C LYS A 325 -14.60 14.66 17.85
N ILE A 326 -13.78 15.03 16.87
CA ILE A 326 -12.69 14.19 16.34
C ILE A 326 -11.40 15.00 16.27
N ASN A 327 -10.27 14.33 16.41
CA ASN A 327 -8.95 14.94 16.26
C ASN A 327 -8.81 15.65 14.91
N PRO A 328 -8.45 16.95 14.90
CA PRO A 328 -8.29 17.71 13.67
C PRO A 328 -7.10 17.18 12.86
N GLY A 329 -7.31 17.01 11.56
CA GLY A 329 -6.30 16.55 10.59
C GLY A 329 -6.50 15.12 10.10
N ASN A 330 -7.31 14.30 10.76
CA ASN A 330 -7.57 12.91 10.38
C ASN A 330 -8.35 12.80 9.05
N TYR A 331 -9.41 13.60 8.89
CA TYR A 331 -10.24 13.55 7.68
C TYR A 331 -9.74 14.51 6.60
N THR A 332 -9.04 15.58 6.97
CA THR A 332 -8.32 16.40 5.99
C THR A 332 -7.19 15.62 5.33
N SER A 333 -6.39 14.85 6.10
CA SER A 333 -5.38 13.97 5.50
C SER A 333 -6.03 12.89 4.63
N LEU A 334 -7.18 12.34 5.06
CA LEU A 334 -7.96 11.38 4.28
C LEU A 334 -8.47 11.95 2.95
N ALA A 335 -8.98 13.19 2.95
CA ALA A 335 -9.43 13.88 1.75
C ALA A 335 -8.27 14.05 0.76
N ILE A 336 -7.14 14.58 1.24
CA ILE A 336 -5.93 14.81 0.44
C ILE A 336 -5.43 13.50 -0.16
N THR A 337 -5.23 12.45 0.66
CA THR A 337 -4.69 11.18 0.15
C THR A 337 -5.67 10.39 -0.69
N GLY A 338 -6.97 10.49 -0.42
CA GLY A 338 -8.01 9.90 -1.27
C GLY A 338 -8.03 10.54 -2.66
N VAL A 339 -8.01 11.86 -2.75
CA VAL A 339 -8.01 12.56 -4.05
C VAL A 339 -6.71 12.26 -4.82
N LEU A 340 -5.55 12.34 -4.16
CA LEU A 340 -4.27 11.96 -4.77
C LEU A 340 -4.27 10.52 -5.29
N PHE A 341 -4.86 9.59 -4.53
CA PHE A 341 -5.00 8.20 -4.96
C PHE A 341 -5.82 8.08 -6.25
N GLY A 342 -6.92 8.82 -6.40
CA GLY A 342 -7.64 8.85 -7.67
C GLY A 342 -6.85 9.49 -8.81
N LEU A 343 -6.16 10.60 -8.55
CA LEU A 343 -5.37 11.31 -9.57
C LEU A 343 -4.21 10.48 -10.13
N VAL A 344 -3.54 9.65 -9.33
CA VAL A 344 -2.49 8.76 -9.86
C VAL A 344 -3.04 7.71 -10.83
N HIS A 345 -4.35 7.42 -10.76
CA HIS A 345 -5.06 6.55 -11.69
C HIS A 345 -5.47 7.25 -13.00
N TYR A 346 -4.97 8.46 -13.26
CA TYR A 346 -5.13 9.15 -14.54
C TYR A 346 -4.73 8.28 -15.74
N HIS A 347 -3.69 7.45 -15.57
CA HIS A 347 -3.19 6.52 -16.59
C HIS A 347 -4.22 5.45 -17.02
N ALA A 348 -5.29 5.23 -16.25
CA ALA A 348 -6.36 4.29 -16.60
C ALA A 348 -7.20 4.79 -17.80
N GLY A 349 -7.14 6.08 -18.12
CA GLY A 349 -7.80 6.67 -19.29
C GLY A 349 -9.31 6.84 -19.17
N SER A 350 -9.88 6.74 -17.96
CA SER A 350 -11.31 6.84 -17.71
C SER A 350 -11.63 7.88 -16.62
N ILE A 351 -12.42 8.90 -16.98
CA ILE A 351 -12.80 10.02 -16.09
C ILE A 351 -13.56 9.49 -14.87
N ILE A 352 -14.49 8.57 -15.10
CA ILE A 352 -15.34 7.96 -14.07
C ILE A 352 -14.48 7.14 -13.11
N TYR A 353 -13.52 6.39 -13.66
CA TYR A 353 -12.59 5.60 -12.87
C TYR A 353 -11.75 6.46 -11.91
N ILE A 354 -11.25 7.62 -12.35
CA ILE A 354 -10.51 8.55 -11.46
C ILE A 354 -11.37 8.99 -10.27
N GLY A 355 -12.62 9.40 -10.53
CA GLY A 355 -13.54 9.82 -9.47
C GLY A 355 -13.86 8.68 -8.49
N PHE A 356 -14.16 7.49 -8.98
CA PHE A 356 -14.39 6.32 -8.12
C PHE A 356 -13.13 5.88 -7.37
N ALA A 357 -11.95 5.97 -8.00
CA ALA A 357 -10.69 5.69 -7.33
C ALA A 357 -10.44 6.68 -6.17
N SER A 358 -10.81 7.96 -6.31
CA SER A 358 -10.76 8.91 -5.18
C SER A 358 -11.67 8.50 -4.02
N ILE A 359 -12.90 8.07 -4.32
CA ILE A 359 -13.86 7.57 -3.32
C ILE A 359 -13.34 6.28 -2.68
N ALA A 360 -12.76 5.37 -3.47
CA ALA A 360 -12.15 4.14 -2.98
C ALA A 360 -10.99 4.44 -2.04
N GLY A 361 -10.15 5.41 -2.40
CA GLY A 361 -9.07 5.91 -1.55
C GLY A 361 -9.57 6.45 -0.20
N TRP A 362 -10.73 7.09 -0.15
CA TRP A 362 -11.40 7.45 1.11
C TRP A 362 -11.78 6.21 1.93
N ALA A 363 -12.38 5.19 1.30
CA ALA A 363 -12.77 3.95 1.97
C ALA A 363 -11.57 3.21 2.58
N TYR A 364 -10.47 3.13 1.84
CA TYR A 364 -9.23 2.48 2.30
C TYR A 364 -8.61 3.26 3.46
N GLY A 365 -8.52 4.59 3.34
CA GLY A 365 -7.98 5.44 4.38
C GLY A 365 -8.85 5.52 5.63
N TYR A 366 -10.18 5.45 5.50
CA TYR A 366 -11.08 5.33 6.63
C TYR A 366 -10.87 4.00 7.39
N THR A 367 -10.74 2.90 6.65
CA THR A 367 -10.41 1.59 7.22
C THR A 367 -9.09 1.65 7.98
N TRP A 368 -8.06 2.29 7.41
CA TRP A 368 -6.79 2.51 8.10
C TRP A 368 -6.94 3.40 9.35
N ILE A 369 -7.71 4.49 9.33
CA ILE A 369 -7.93 5.34 10.53
C ILE A 369 -8.51 4.52 11.69
N LYS A 370 -9.44 3.61 11.39
CA LYS A 370 -10.16 2.83 12.40
C LYS A 370 -9.38 1.61 12.91
N THR A 371 -8.55 1.02 12.06
CA THR A 371 -7.79 -0.20 12.39
C THR A 371 -6.33 0.07 12.74
N LYS A 372 -5.80 1.22 12.30
CA LYS A 372 -4.38 1.59 12.26
C LYS A 372 -3.51 0.46 11.70
N ASN A 373 -4.01 -0.19 10.64
CA ASN A 373 -3.38 -1.35 10.04
C ASN A 373 -3.59 -1.35 8.51
N VAL A 374 -2.47 -1.41 7.78
CA VAL A 374 -2.44 -1.33 6.32
C VAL A 374 -2.94 -2.61 5.65
N PHE A 375 -2.80 -3.77 6.28
CA PHE A 375 -3.30 -5.04 5.74
C PHE A 375 -4.83 -5.01 5.58
N TYR A 376 -5.56 -4.36 6.50
CA TYR A 376 -7.01 -4.19 6.34
C TYR A 376 -7.39 -3.17 5.26
N ALA A 377 -6.62 -2.08 5.10
CA ALA A 377 -6.83 -1.16 3.99
C ALA A 377 -6.57 -1.86 2.64
N ALA A 378 -5.48 -2.64 2.57
CA ALA A 378 -5.14 -3.45 1.42
C ALA A 378 -6.20 -4.53 1.12
N LEU A 379 -6.87 -5.05 2.16
CA LEU A 379 -7.97 -5.99 2.00
C LEU A 379 -9.15 -5.34 1.29
N VAL A 380 -9.60 -4.17 1.76
CA VAL A 380 -10.68 -3.41 1.10
C VAL A 380 -10.29 -3.08 -0.33
N HIS A 381 -9.06 -2.63 -0.54
CA HIS A 381 -8.54 -2.30 -1.87
C HIS A 381 -8.56 -3.53 -2.80
N ALA A 382 -8.00 -4.67 -2.38
CA ALA A 382 -8.01 -5.89 -3.17
C ALA A 382 -9.44 -6.36 -3.49
N LEU A 383 -10.35 -6.30 -2.51
CA LEU A 383 -11.76 -6.63 -2.71
C LEU A 383 -12.40 -5.73 -3.76
N VAL A 384 -12.18 -4.41 -3.70
CA VAL A 384 -12.64 -3.47 -4.74
C VAL A 384 -12.08 -3.85 -6.11
N GLY A 385 -10.77 -4.12 -6.20
CA GLY A 385 -10.11 -4.48 -7.45
C GLY A 385 -10.66 -5.74 -8.11
N ILE A 386 -11.06 -6.75 -7.33
CA ILE A 386 -11.61 -7.99 -7.87
C ILE A 386 -13.13 -8.00 -8.00
N SER A 387 -13.83 -6.97 -7.52
CA SER A 387 -15.29 -7.00 -7.43
C SER A 387 -15.95 -7.22 -8.80
N ALA A 388 -15.42 -6.61 -9.87
CA ALA A 388 -15.91 -6.85 -11.22
C ALA A 388 -15.86 -8.33 -11.63
N LEU A 389 -14.76 -9.03 -11.29
CA LEU A 389 -14.63 -10.47 -11.53
C LEU A 389 -15.59 -11.28 -10.64
N VAL A 390 -15.74 -10.92 -9.37
CA VAL A 390 -16.65 -11.62 -8.44
C VAL A 390 -18.10 -11.54 -8.90
N PHE A 391 -18.53 -10.37 -9.37
CA PHE A 391 -19.93 -10.12 -9.75
C PHE A 391 -20.21 -10.28 -11.25
N GLY A 392 -19.21 -10.63 -12.07
CA GLY A 392 -19.40 -10.82 -13.52
C GLY A 392 -19.76 -9.52 -14.25
N LEU A 393 -19.11 -8.42 -13.85
CA LEU A 393 -19.35 -7.10 -14.43
C LEU A 393 -18.28 -6.75 -15.45
N GLU A 394 -18.71 -6.06 -16.50
CA GLU A 394 -17.84 -5.34 -17.41
C GLU A 394 -17.92 -3.83 -17.11
N LEU A 395 -16.76 -3.24 -16.83
CA LEU A 395 -16.62 -1.81 -16.63
C LEU A 395 -16.26 -1.17 -17.97
N LEU A 396 -17.12 -0.31 -18.49
CA LEU A 396 -16.83 0.43 -19.72
C LEU A 396 -15.74 1.47 -19.42
N LYS A 397 -14.68 1.50 -20.23
CA LYS A 397 -13.57 2.43 -20.03
C LYS A 397 -13.88 3.82 -20.54
#